data_AF-A0A4Y9QE21-F1
#
_entry.id   AF-A0A4Y9QE21-F1
#
_cell.length_a   1.000
_cell.length_b   1.000
_cell.length_c   1.000
_cell.angle_alpha   90.00
_cell.angle_beta   90.00
_cell.angle_gamma   90.00
#
_symmetry.space_group_name_H-M   'P 1'
#
loop_
_entity.id
_entity.type
_entity.pdbx_description
1 polymer ?
#
loop_
_entity_poly.entity_id
_entity_poly.type
_entity_poly.pdbx_seq_one_letter_code
_entity_poly.pdbx_strand_id
1 'polypeptide(L)'
;MSLLCNTALRRLLETEFALVSEPVERGSSTTYFHRTVCWHPARSTRVLRVHRDARGEPVSMQLCVSSDNNNSVLLKSPLSETTVRQHVATEIAMLALRHG
;
A
#
# COMPACT_ATOMS: atom_id res chain seq x y z
N MET A 1 6.55 11.24 -16.64
CA MET A 1 6.08 10.47 -15.46
C MET A 1 4.66 10.92 -15.15
N SER A 2 3.69 10.01 -15.17
CA SER A 2 2.31 10.31 -14.82
C SER A 2 2.13 10.25 -13.31
N LEU A 3 1.50 11.28 -12.74
CA LEU A 3 1.10 11.29 -11.33
C LEU A 3 -0.18 10.49 -11.17
N LEU A 4 -0.22 9.63 -10.16
CA LEU A 4 -1.41 8.83 -9.90
C LEU A 4 -2.43 9.62 -9.10
N CYS A 5 -3.59 9.89 -9.70
CA CYS A 5 -4.79 10.27 -8.95
C CYS A 5 -5.33 9.07 -8.15
N ASN A 6 -6.27 9.32 -7.25
CA ASN A 6 -6.87 8.27 -6.40
C ASN A 6 -7.33 7.04 -7.19
N THR A 7 -8.14 7.23 -8.22
CA THR A 7 -8.72 6.14 -9.02
C THR A 7 -7.65 5.33 -9.76
N ALA A 8 -6.64 6.02 -10.31
CA ALA A 8 -5.54 5.36 -11.03
C ALA A 8 -4.67 4.54 -10.06
N LEU A 9 -4.36 5.09 -8.88
CA LEU A 9 -3.63 4.38 -7.83
C LEU A 9 -4.43 3.15 -7.36
N ARG A 10 -5.72 3.33 -7.05
CA ARG A 10 -6.57 2.23 -6.60
C ARG A 10 -6.62 1.10 -7.63
N ARG A 11 -6.84 1.43 -8.91
CA ARG A 11 -6.84 0.45 -10.00
C ARG A 11 -5.51 -0.29 -10.08
N LEU A 12 -4.39 0.42 -10.07
CA LEU A 12 -3.07 -0.20 -10.09
C LEU A 12 -2.90 -1.23 -8.96
N LEU A 13 -3.25 -0.85 -7.73
CA LEU A 13 -3.10 -1.72 -6.55
C LEU A 13 -4.03 -2.94 -6.60
N GLU A 14 -5.31 -2.74 -6.94
CA GLU A 14 -6.31 -3.82 -6.92
C GLU A 14 -6.22 -4.74 -8.13
N THR A 15 -6.00 -4.19 -9.34
CA THR A 15 -6.04 -5.00 -10.56
C THR A 15 -4.69 -5.57 -10.93
N GLU A 16 -3.61 -4.80 -10.83
CA GLU A 16 -2.29 -5.28 -11.27
C GLU A 16 -1.54 -6.02 -10.16
N PHE A 17 -1.64 -5.53 -8.92
CA PHE A 17 -0.99 -6.17 -7.78
C PHE A 17 -1.90 -7.12 -7.01
N ALA A 18 -3.17 -7.26 -7.41
CA ALA A 18 -4.17 -8.11 -6.74
C ALA A 18 -4.26 -7.83 -5.23
N LEU A 19 -4.02 -6.58 -4.83
CA LEU A 19 -4.16 -6.18 -3.43
C LEU A 19 -5.64 -6.01 -3.10
N VAL A 20 -5.99 -6.42 -1.88
CA VAL A 20 -7.34 -6.25 -1.35
C VAL A 20 -7.35 -5.03 -0.45
N SER A 21 -8.27 -4.09 -0.69
CA SER A 21 -8.47 -2.95 0.20
C SER A 21 -9.16 -3.36 1.50
N GLU A 22 -8.90 -2.64 2.59
CA GLU A 22 -9.64 -2.77 3.84
C GLU A 22 -11.16 -2.61 3.57
N PRO A 23 -12.01 -3.53 4.05
CA PRO A 23 -13.45 -3.50 3.75
C PRO A 23 -14.17 -2.33 4.42
N VAL A 24 -13.56 -1.73 5.44
CA VAL A 24 -14.06 -0.53 6.11
C VAL A 24 -13.09 0.60 5.82
N GLU A 25 -13.56 1.60 5.08
CA GLU A 25 -12.78 2.81 4.84
C GLU A 25 -12.71 3.64 6.14
N ARG A 26 -11.51 3.73 6.72
CA ARG A 26 -11.27 4.47 7.97
C ARG A 26 -10.80 5.89 7.64
N GLY A 27 -11.75 6.76 7.29
CA GLY A 27 -11.51 8.18 7.11
C GLY A 27 -10.52 8.47 5.97
N SER A 28 -9.45 9.22 6.26
CA SER A 28 -8.47 9.69 5.27
C SER A 28 -7.42 8.64 4.85
N SER A 29 -7.63 7.36 5.14
CA SER A 29 -6.69 6.32 4.73
C SER A 29 -7.35 4.99 4.38
N THR A 30 -6.73 4.26 3.46
CA THR A 30 -7.08 2.88 3.12
C THR A 30 -5.86 1.99 3.23
N THR A 31 -6.02 0.89 3.98
CA THR A 31 -5.00 -0.15 4.08
C THR A 31 -5.20 -1.18 2.96
N TYR A 32 -4.12 -1.67 2.35
CA TYR A 32 -4.13 -2.70 1.31
C TYR A 32 -3.35 -3.94 1.77
N PHE A 33 -3.90 -5.12 1.45
CA PHE A 33 -3.41 -6.42 1.88
C PHE A 33 -3.07 -7.31 0.69
N HIS A 34 -2.10 -8.20 0.88
CA HIS A 34 -1.76 -9.21 -0.10
C HIS A 34 -2.78 -10.36 -0.07
N ARG A 35 -3.73 -10.36 -1.03
CA ARG A 35 -4.76 -11.39 -1.34
C ARG A 35 -5.61 -11.90 -0.17
N THR A 36 -4.98 -12.47 0.86
CA THR A 36 -5.60 -12.92 2.09
C THR A 36 -5.45 -11.85 3.16
N VAL A 37 -6.55 -11.34 3.70
CA VAL A 37 -6.52 -10.38 4.81
C VAL A 37 -6.24 -11.13 6.12
N CYS A 38 -5.09 -10.88 6.75
CA CYS A 38 -4.73 -11.43 8.05
C CYS A 38 -4.23 -10.30 8.97
N TRP A 39 -4.88 -10.20 10.13
CA TRP A 39 -4.53 -9.28 11.20
C TRP A 39 -4.12 -10.07 12.43
N HIS A 40 -2.83 -10.38 12.54
CA HIS A 40 -2.28 -11.05 13.71
C HIS A 40 -1.03 -10.30 14.22
N PRO A 41 -0.82 -10.16 15.55
CA PRO A 41 0.36 -9.47 16.09
C PRO A 41 1.69 -10.05 15.61
N ALA A 42 1.74 -11.36 15.39
CA ALA A 42 2.94 -12.04 14.88
C ALA A 42 3.02 -12.14 13.35
N ARG A 43 1.91 -11.92 12.64
CA ARG A 43 1.80 -12.15 11.18
C ARG A 43 0.76 -11.22 10.57
N SER A 44 1.20 -10.33 9.69
CA SER A 44 0.33 -9.41 8.97
C SER A 44 0.52 -9.61 7.47
N THR A 45 -0.56 -9.50 6.69
CA THR A 45 -0.51 -9.45 5.22
C THR A 45 -0.68 -8.03 4.68
N ARG A 46 -0.59 -7.01 5.55
CA ARG A 46 -0.58 -5.60 5.17
C ARG A 46 0.62 -5.31 4.28
N VAL A 47 0.35 -4.74 3.11
CA VAL A 47 1.39 -4.33 2.16
C VAL A 47 1.65 -2.84 2.30
N LEU A 48 0.59 -2.03 2.27
CA LEU A 48 0.72 -0.58 2.40
C LEU A 48 -0.55 0.07 2.93
N ARG A 49 -0.41 1.32 3.36
CA ARG A 49 -1.53 2.22 3.65
C ARG A 49 -1.40 3.47 2.79
N VAL A 50 -2.47 3.83 2.08
CA VAL A 50 -2.58 5.09 1.34
C VAL A 50 -3.23 6.12 2.24
N HIS A 51 -2.61 7.30 2.37
CA HIS A 51 -3.18 8.46 3.03
C HIS A 51 -3.67 9.47 2.00
N ARG A 52 -4.80 10.08 2.25
CA ARG A 52 -5.46 11.03 1.35
C ARG A 52 -5.70 12.38 2.04
N ASP A 53 -5.74 13.43 1.25
CA ASP A 53 -6.17 14.75 1.72
C ASP A 53 -7.70 14.86 1.85
N ALA A 54 -8.17 16.05 2.24
CA ALA A 54 -9.60 16.35 2.34
C ALA A 54 -10.34 16.30 0.99
N ARG A 55 -9.62 16.28 -0.14
CA ARG A 55 -10.17 16.13 -1.49
C ARG A 55 -10.22 14.66 -1.94
N GLY A 56 -9.68 13.74 -1.12
CA GLY A 56 -9.58 12.32 -1.45
C GLY A 56 -8.37 11.97 -2.31
N GLU A 57 -7.46 12.90 -2.58
CA GLU A 57 -6.28 12.64 -3.39
C GLU A 57 -5.14 12.03 -2.55
N PRO A 58 -4.37 11.08 -3.11
CA PRO A 58 -3.32 10.40 -2.35
C PRO A 58 -2.15 11.36 -2.10
N VAL A 59 -1.87 11.60 -0.81
CA VAL A 59 -0.77 12.49 -0.37
C VAL A 59 0.47 11.72 0.04
N SER A 60 0.30 10.50 0.54
CA SER A 60 1.41 9.64 0.90
C SER A 60 1.01 8.16 0.94
N MET A 61 2.02 7.29 0.90
CA MET A 61 1.87 5.86 1.15
C MET A 61 2.88 5.40 2.19
N GLN A 62 2.39 4.66 3.18
CA GLN A 62 3.22 3.98 4.17
C GLN A 62 3.38 2.52 3.78
N LEU A 63 4.61 2.05 3.60
CA LEU A 63 4.91 0.64 3.31
C LEU A 63 4.99 -0.17 4.61
N CYS A 64 4.13 -1.17 4.78
CA CYS A 64 3.88 -1.81 6.08
C CYS A 64 4.86 -2.94 6.40
N VAL A 65 5.27 -3.74 5.42
CA VAL A 65 6.21 -4.86 5.60
C VAL A 65 7.59 -4.30 5.95
N SER A 66 8.02 -3.25 5.25
CA SER A 66 9.19 -2.47 5.65
C SER A 66 9.01 -1.83 7.02
N SER A 67 7.84 -1.27 7.35
CA SER A 67 7.64 -0.62 8.65
C SER A 67 7.76 -1.55 9.86
N ASP A 68 7.46 -2.85 9.73
CA ASP A 68 7.61 -3.83 10.81
C ASP A 68 9.08 -4.05 11.23
N ASN A 69 10.06 -3.69 10.38
CA ASN A 69 11.48 -3.68 10.74
C ASN A 69 11.97 -2.32 11.27
N ASN A 70 11.03 -1.45 11.68
CA ASN A 70 11.26 -0.08 12.14
C ASN A 70 11.70 0.92 11.03
N ASN A 71 11.72 0.51 9.76
CA ASN A 71 11.88 1.43 8.63
C ASN A 71 10.51 1.83 8.07
N SER A 72 9.90 2.84 8.67
CA SER A 72 8.70 3.46 8.10
C SER A 72 9.05 4.16 6.78
N VAL A 73 8.91 3.45 5.65
CA VAL A 73 9.06 4.05 4.33
C VAL A 73 7.78 4.78 3.98
N LEU A 74 7.84 6.11 4.02
CA LEU A 74 6.76 7.00 3.63
C LEU A 74 7.07 7.60 2.26
N LEU A 75 6.34 7.17 1.23
CA LEU A 75 6.38 7.80 -0.08
C LEU A 75 5.48 9.02 -0.05
N LYS A 76 6.04 10.22 -0.25
CA LYS A 76 5.28 11.48 -0.30
C LYS A 76 4.94 11.85 -1.73
N SER A 77 3.83 12.55 -1.89
CA SER A 77 3.45 13.19 -3.15
C SER A 77 4.60 14.06 -3.69
N PRO A 78 4.85 14.06 -5.02
CA PRO A 78 4.03 13.43 -6.06
C PRO A 78 4.30 11.93 -6.24
N LEU A 79 3.23 11.12 -6.21
CA LEU A 79 3.33 9.67 -6.38
C LEU A 79 3.42 9.32 -7.87
N SER A 80 4.64 9.07 -8.34
CA SER A 80 4.88 8.59 -9.69
C SER A 80 4.52 7.11 -9.80
N GLU A 81 3.84 6.72 -10.89
CA GLU A 81 3.44 5.33 -11.11
C GLU A 81 4.61 4.34 -11.03
N THR A 82 5.75 4.68 -11.65
CA THR A 82 6.95 3.83 -11.65
C THR A 82 7.48 3.60 -10.23
N THR A 83 7.54 4.65 -9.41
CA THR A 83 7.97 4.56 -8.01
C THR A 83 7.00 3.70 -7.21
N VAL A 84 5.68 3.91 -7.38
CA VAL A 84 4.66 3.08 -6.72
C VAL A 84 4.84 1.62 -7.08
N ARG A 85 4.95 1.29 -8.38
CA ARG A 85 5.12 -0.09 -8.84
C ARG A 85 6.34 -0.77 -8.21
N GLN A 86 7.49 -0.09 -8.20
CA GLN A 86 8.74 -0.62 -7.63
C GLN A 86 8.60 -0.92 -6.14
N HIS A 87 8.07 0.01 -5.36
CA HIS A 87 7.91 -0.18 -3.92
C HIS A 87 6.86 -1.25 -3.57
N VAL A 88 5.72 -1.28 -4.27
CA VAL A 88 4.67 -2.29 -4.04
C VAL A 88 5.18 -3.68 -4.36
N ALA A 89 5.87 -3.87 -5.50
CA ALA A 89 6.45 -5.15 -5.87
C ALA A 89 7.47 -5.62 -4.83
N THR A 90 8.29 -4.70 -4.30
CA THR A 90 9.28 -5.00 -3.27
C THR A 90 8.62 -5.44 -1.95
N GLU A 91 7.57 -4.76 -1.51
CA GLU A 91 6.81 -5.13 -0.30
C GLU A 91 6.17 -6.51 -0.43
N ILE A 92 5.57 -6.83 -1.59
CA ILE A 92 4.98 -8.15 -1.84
C ILE A 92 6.05 -9.24 -1.81
N ALA A 93 7.20 -9.00 -2.43
CA ALA A 93 8.32 -9.96 -2.42
C ALA A 93 8.85 -10.20 -1.00
N MET A 94 9.01 -9.14 -0.19
CA MET A 94 9.42 -9.27 1.21
C MET A 94 8.38 -9.99 2.05
N LEU A 95 7.09 -9.76 1.78
CA LEU A 95 6.02 -10.48 2.46
C LEU A 95 6.09 -11.98 2.15
N ALA A 96 6.30 -12.36 0.88
CA ALA A 96 6.44 -13.75 0.49
C ALA A 96 7.59 -14.45 1.22
N LEU A 97 8.75 -13.78 1.39
CA LEU A 97 9.89 -14.31 2.14
C LEU A 97 9.61 -14.51 3.64
N ARG A 98 8.72 -13.71 4.24
CA ARG A 98 8.37 -13.81 5.67
C ARG A 98 7.36 -14.90 6.00
N HIS A 99 6.55 -15.30 5.01
CA HIS A 99 5.46 -16.28 5.18
C HIS A 99 5.73 -17.62 4.49
N GLY A 100 6.83 -17.74 3.73
CA GLY A 100 7.33 -19.00 3.20
C GLY A 100 8.21 -19.78 4.18
#